data_AF-A0A844BMT5-F1
#
_entry.id   AF-A0A844BMT5-F1
#
_cell.length_a   1.000
_cell.length_b   1.000
_cell.length_c   1.000
_cell.angle_alpha   90.00
_cell.angle_beta   90.00
_cell.angle_gamma   90.00
#
_symmetry.space_group_name_H-M   'P 1'
#
loop_
_entity.id
_entity.type
_entity.pdbx_description
1 polymer ?
#
loop_
_entity_poly.entity_id
_entity_poly.type
_entity_poly.pdbx_seq_one_letter_code
_entity_poly.pdbx_strand_id
1 'polypeptide(L)' 'MENIVAAIIFAILVGAGTLGVTSLGFFAFHRNPESVDAQQRERLEYAFFGLFGIVIMLMMWYAL' A
#
# COMPACT_ATOMS: atom_id res chain seq x y z
N MET A 1 5.54 24.52 15.44
CA MET A 1 4.39 23.85 14.80
C MET A 1 4.69 23.41 13.36
N GLU A 2 5.52 24.15 12.62
CA GLU A 2 5.94 23.81 11.24
C GLU A 2 6.48 22.37 11.09
N ASN A 3 7.33 21.91 12.00
CA ASN A 3 7.91 20.55 11.94
C ASN A 3 6.95 19.40 12.30
N ILE A 4 5.89 19.65 13.08
CA ILE A 4 5.02 18.57 13.55
C ILE A 4 4.11 18.09 12.42
N VAL A 5 3.57 19.03 11.62
CA VAL A 5 2.73 18.69 10.47
C VAL A 5 3.54 17.93 9.42
N ALA A 6 4.73 18.40 9.08
CA ALA A 6 5.64 17.72 8.15
C ALA A 6 6.03 16.31 8.65
N ALA A 7 6.31 16.16 9.95
CA ALA A 7 6.63 14.85 10.53
C ALA A 7 5.45 13.86 10.43
N ILE A 8 4.22 14.33 10.60
CA ILE A 8 3.01 13.50 10.45
C ILE A 8 2.83 13.10 8.99
N ILE A 9 2.96 14.03 8.04
CA ILE A 9 2.84 13.74 6.61
C ILE A 9 3.92 12.72 6.18
N PHE A 10 5.15 12.90 6.66
CA PHE A 10 6.24 11.95 6.43
C PHE A 10 5.93 10.56 7.00
N ALA A 11 5.40 10.47 8.23
CA ALA A 11 5.02 9.19 8.81
C ALA A 11 3.92 8.48 8.00
N ILE A 12 2.92 9.24 7.51
CA ILE A 12 1.85 8.70 6.66
C ILE A 12 2.42 8.26 5.32
N LEU A 13 3.32 9.04 4.72
CA LEU A 13 4.01 8.70 3.47
C LEU A 13 4.74 7.35 3.61
N VAL A 14 5.58 7.21 4.63
CA VAL A 14 6.36 5.97 4.86
C VAL A 14 5.43 4.80 5.16
N GLY A 15 4.39 5.01 5.97
CA GLY A 15 3.40 3.98 6.29
C GLY A 15 2.64 3.50 5.06
N ALA A 16 2.07 4.42 4.29
CA ALA A 16 1.33 4.12 3.06
C ALA A 16 2.22 3.44 2.01
N GLY A 17 3.46 3.92 1.85
CA GLY A 17 4.44 3.33 0.94
C GLY A 17 4.81 1.90 1.32
N THR A 18 5.12 1.67 2.60
CA THR A 18 5.49 0.33 3.11
C THR A 18 4.35 -0.66 2.96
N LEU A 19 3.13 -0.27 3.36
CA LEU A 19 1.93 -1.11 3.23
C LEU A 19 1.58 -1.36 1.75
N GLY A 20 1.68 -0.33 0.90
CA GLY A 20 1.42 -0.43 -0.54
C GLY A 20 2.37 -1.40 -1.23
N VAL A 21 3.69 -1.24 -1.03
CA VAL A 21 4.71 -2.15 -1.57
C VAL A 21 4.53 -3.58 -1.05
N THR A 22 4.24 -3.74 0.24
CA THR A 22 4.01 -5.06 0.84
C THR A 22 2.80 -5.74 0.20
N SER A 23 1.71 -5.00 0.00
CA SER A 23 0.50 -5.52 -0.64
C SER A 23 0.75 -5.91 -2.11
N LEU A 24 1.50 -5.10 -2.86
CA LEU A 24 1.95 -5.49 -4.22
C LEU A 24 2.85 -6.73 -4.22
N GLY A 25 3.67 -6.90 -3.19
CA GLY A 25 4.42 -8.13 -2.96
C GLY A 25 3.49 -9.34 -2.81
N PHE A 26 2.43 -9.22 -2.01
CA PHE A 26 1.42 -10.28 -1.91
C PHE A 26 0.68 -10.53 -3.22
N PHE A 27 0.35 -9.49 -3.99
CA PHE A 27 -0.23 -9.69 -5.33
C PHE A 27 0.68 -10.54 -6.24
N ALA A 28 1.99 -10.35 -6.18
CA ALA A 28 2.97 -11.05 -7.01
C ALA A 28 3.26 -12.48 -6.54
N PHE A 29 3.32 -12.71 -5.22
CA PHE A 29 3.87 -13.94 -4.66
C PHE A 29 2.85 -14.80 -3.89
N HIS A 30 1.69 -14.27 -3.50
CA HIS A 30 0.69 -15.01 -2.74
C HIS A 30 0.11 -16.19 -3.54
N ARG A 31 0.02 -17.35 -2.89
CA ARG A 31 -0.58 -18.56 -3.43
C ARG A 31 -1.54 -19.17 -2.43
N ASN A 32 -2.77 -19.39 -2.87
CA ASN A 32 -3.78 -20.07 -2.10
C ASN A 32 -3.98 -21.48 -2.71
N PRO A 33 -3.59 -22.55 -2.00
CA PRO A 33 -3.70 -23.92 -2.51
C PRO A 33 -5.11 -24.50 -2.42
N GLU A 34 -6.03 -23.85 -1.71
CA GLU A 34 -7.37 -24.39 -1.41
C GLU A 34 -8.39 -24.09 -2.51
N SER A 35 -8.33 -22.90 -3.14
CA SER A 35 -9.17 -22.59 -4.28
C SER A 35 -8.60 -21.50 -5.20
N VAL A 36 -8.79 -21.68 -6.51
CA VAL A 36 -8.35 -20.73 -7.54
C VAL A 36 -9.16 -19.43 -7.47
N ASP A 37 -10.46 -19.52 -7.19
CA ASP A 37 -11.34 -18.35 -7.11
C ASP A 37 -11.02 -17.46 -5.90
N ALA A 38 -10.76 -18.05 -4.73
CA ALA A 38 -10.30 -17.27 -3.57
C ALA A 38 -8.95 -16.62 -3.85
N GLN A 39 -8.02 -17.35 -4.50
CA GLN A 39 -6.73 -16.78 -4.88
C GLN A 39 -6.88 -15.55 -5.78
N GLN A 40 -7.78 -15.59 -6.78
CA GLN A 40 -7.97 -14.45 -7.68
C GLN A 40 -8.55 -13.25 -6.94
N ARG A 41 -9.53 -13.48 -6.05
CA ARG A 41 -10.11 -12.43 -5.22
C ARG A 41 -9.06 -11.78 -4.32
N GLU A 42 -8.28 -12.58 -3.59
CA GLU A 42 -7.21 -12.10 -2.71
C GLU A 42 -6.16 -11.29 -3.48
N ARG A 43 -5.75 -11.77 -4.66
CA ARG A 43 -4.82 -11.03 -5.53
C ARG A 43 -5.39 -9.69 -5.98
N LEU A 44 -6.67 -9.63 -6.32
CA LEU A 44 -7.30 -8.38 -6.74
C LEU A 44 -7.38 -7.39 -5.57
N GLU A 45 -7.69 -7.87 -4.37
CA GLU A 45 -7.64 -7.08 -3.14
C GLU A 45 -6.21 -6.56 -2.87
N TYR A 46 -5.18 -7.40 -2.98
CA TYR A 46 -3.77 -6.99 -2.83
C TYR A 46 -3.34 -5.96 -3.88
N ALA A 47 -3.75 -6.12 -5.14
CA ALA A 47 -3.47 -5.14 -6.18
C ALA A 47 -4.14 -3.79 -5.88
N PHE A 48 -5.39 -3.81 -5.43
CA PHE A 48 -6.16 -2.62 -5.08
C PHE A 48 -5.51 -1.87 -3.90
N PHE A 49 -5.28 -2.55 -2.78
CA PHE A 49 -4.66 -1.93 -1.59
C PHE A 49 -3.23 -1.47 -1.88
N GLY A 50 -2.48 -2.26 -2.66
CA GLY A 50 -1.14 -1.90 -3.12
C GLY A 50 -1.13 -0.59 -3.90
N LEU A 51 -1.97 -0.50 -4.95
CA LEU A 51 -2.05 0.69 -5.79
C LEU A 51 -2.48 1.93 -4.98
N PHE A 52 -3.53 1.81 -4.16
CA PHE A 52 -3.99 2.92 -3.33
C PHE A 52 -2.94 3.37 -2.32
N GLY A 53 -2.21 2.45 -1.70
CA GLY A 53 -1.11 2.78 -0.80
C GLY A 53 -0.01 3.59 -1.48
N ILE A 54 0.37 3.22 -2.71
CA ILE A 54 1.34 3.98 -3.52
C ILE A 54 0.78 5.36 -3.89
N VAL A 55 -0.49 5.46 -4.31
CA VAL A 55 -1.10 6.76 -4.63
C VAL A 55 -1.10 7.68 -3.42
N ILE A 56 -1.50 7.20 -2.24
CA ILE A 56 -1.48 8.00 -1.00
C ILE A 56 -0.06 8.43 -0.66
N MET A 57 0.93 7.52 -0.76
CA MET A 57 2.34 7.85 -0.57
C MET A 57 2.78 9.00 -1.50
N LEU A 58 2.45 8.94 -2.79
CA LEU A 58 2.79 9.98 -3.76
C LEU A 58 2.06 11.31 -3.47
N MET A 59 0.81 11.26 -3.01
CA MET A 59 0.09 12.46 -2.59
C MET A 59 0.71 13.10 -1.34
N MET A 60 1.15 12.30 -0.37
CA MET A 60 1.85 12.81 0.82
C MET A 60 3.24 13.34 0.47
N TRP A 61 3.93 12.71 -0.49
CA TRP A 61 5.19 13.24 -1.02
C TRP A 61 5.00 14.61 -1.64
N TYR A 62 3.96 14.80 -2.44
CA TYR A 62 3.65 16.10 -3.04
C TYR A 62 3.27 17.17 -2.00
N ALA A 63 2.72 16.76 -0.87
CA ALA A 63 2.30 17.66 0.21
C ALA A 63 3.45 18.08 1.16
N LEU A 64 4.61 17.41 1.09
CA LEU A 64 5.84 17.78 1.81
C LEU A 64 6.62 18.84 1.02
#